data_AF-A0A060CPY7-F1
#
_entry.id   AF-A0A060CPY7-F1
#
_cell.length_a   1.000
_cell.length_b   1.000
_cell.length_c   1.000
_cell.angle_alpha   90.00
_cell.angle_beta   90.00
_cell.angle_gamma   90.00
#
_symmetry.space_group_name_H-M   'P 1'
#
loop_
_entity.id
_entity.type
_entity.pdbx_description
1 polymer ?
#
loop_
_entity_poly.entity_id
_entity_poly.type
_entity_poly.pdbx_seq_one_letter_code
_entity_poly.pdbx_strand_id
1 'polypeptide(L)'
;MSSYNFTPGSPTSAEGFGEELPHPKHVRRFTGFSPAEIKSIDSVIPLKSRETWKKFAVENFTDNAGFEKGFVRHVETTLARSIYNCDELAAYQATSNTMRDNLITNWNKTQQNRPPRTRRESTTCRWSF
;
A
#
# COMPACT_ATOMS: atom_id res chain seq x y z
N MET A 1 32.85 30.20 46.75
CA MET A 1 31.42 30.12 46.37
C MET A 1 30.91 31.54 46.16
N SER A 2 30.74 31.98 44.92
CA SER A 2 30.15 33.29 44.59
C SER A 2 28.92 33.03 43.73
N SER A 3 27.76 33.38 44.27
CA SER A 3 26.44 33.29 43.66
C SER A 3 26.31 34.31 42.53
N TYR A 4 26.12 33.85 41.29
CA TYR A 4 25.71 34.73 40.21
C TYR A 4 24.19 34.71 40.10
N ASN A 5 23.60 35.82 40.54
CA ASN A 5 22.20 36.17 40.35
C ASN A 5 21.96 36.54 38.89
N PHE A 6 21.01 35.89 38.24
CA PHE A 6 20.54 36.26 36.92
C PHE A 6 19.28 37.14 37.06
N THR A 7 19.43 38.45 36.96
CA THR A 7 18.30 39.38 36.77
C THR A 7 17.95 39.47 35.28
N PRO A 8 16.66 39.48 34.92
CA PRO A 8 16.18 39.20 33.58
C PRO A 8 16.39 40.39 32.65
N GLY A 9 16.98 40.15 31.49
CA GLY A 9 16.87 41.05 30.34
C GLY A 9 15.41 41.08 29.85
N SER A 10 14.85 42.28 29.83
CA SER A 10 13.50 42.63 29.35
C SER A 10 13.28 42.27 27.86
N PRO A 11 12.02 42.19 27.40
CA PRO A 11 11.65 41.50 26.18
C PRO A 11 12.06 42.32 24.96
N THR A 12 12.95 41.76 24.13
CA THR A 12 13.02 42.24 22.76
C THR A 12 11.88 41.58 22.02
N SER A 13 10.78 42.32 21.90
CA SER A 13 9.65 42.02 21.04
C SER A 13 10.17 41.78 19.62
N ALA A 14 10.16 40.53 19.20
CA ALA A 14 10.24 40.14 17.79
C ALA A 14 9.61 38.75 17.67
N GLU A 15 8.29 38.76 17.50
CA GLU A 15 7.57 37.90 16.55
C GLU A 15 8.21 36.53 16.30
N GLY A 16 8.14 35.66 17.30
CA GLY A 16 8.43 34.24 17.13
C GLY A 16 7.28 33.58 16.41
N PHE A 17 7.40 33.45 15.09
CA PHE A 17 6.61 32.55 14.26
C PHE A 17 6.34 31.26 15.04
N GLY A 18 5.06 30.92 15.22
CA GLY A 18 4.67 29.57 15.59
C GLY A 18 5.10 28.65 14.47
N GLU A 19 6.35 28.19 14.54
CA GLU A 19 6.89 27.23 13.59
C GLU A 19 6.26 25.88 13.94
N GLU A 20 5.03 25.71 13.46
CA GLU A 20 4.33 24.44 13.41
C GLU A 20 5.24 23.51 12.61
N LEU A 21 6.01 22.67 13.31
CA LEU A 21 6.93 21.71 12.70
C LEU A 21 6.18 21.01 11.55
N PRO A 22 6.75 20.96 10.34
CA PRO A 22 6.05 20.39 9.19
C PRO A 22 5.67 18.96 9.52
N HIS A 23 4.36 18.74 9.72
CA HIS A 23 3.81 17.42 9.98
C HIS A 23 4.29 16.51 8.85
N PRO A 24 4.94 15.37 9.14
CA PRO A 24 5.43 14.49 8.10
C PRO A 24 4.29 14.16 7.14
N LYS A 25 4.39 14.62 5.88
CA LYS A 25 3.47 14.19 4.83
C LYS A 25 3.68 12.69 4.73
N HIS A 26 2.69 11.92 5.16
CA HIS A 26 2.76 10.46 5.13
C HIS A 26 2.89 10.03 3.66
N VAL A 27 4.11 9.75 3.21
CA VAL A 27 4.36 9.25 1.85
C VAL A 27 3.93 7.80 1.84
N ARG A 28 2.66 7.55 1.48
CA ARG A 28 2.14 6.19 1.28
C ARG A 28 2.26 5.85 -0.20
N ARG A 29 3.14 4.93 -0.59
CA ARG A 29 2.96 4.22 -1.87
C ARG A 29 3.39 2.77 -1.80
N PHE A 30 2.39 1.89 -1.91
CA PHE A 30 2.52 0.56 -2.50
C PHE A 30 1.32 0.25 -3.43
N THR A 31 0.17 0.89 -3.26
CA THR A 31 -1.02 0.69 -4.13
C THR A 31 -1.85 1.94 -4.41
N GLY A 32 -1.49 3.10 -3.85
CA GLY A 32 -2.29 4.34 -3.92
C GLY A 32 -1.74 5.37 -4.92
N PHE A 33 -1.95 5.18 -6.21
CA PHE A 33 -1.75 6.23 -7.21
C PHE A 33 -2.98 7.13 -7.32
N SER A 34 -2.80 8.44 -7.48
CA SER A 34 -3.93 9.32 -7.79
C SER A 34 -4.38 9.11 -9.25
N PRO A 35 -5.68 9.31 -9.59
CA PRO A 35 -6.17 9.15 -10.95
C PRO A 35 -5.44 10.02 -11.99
N ALA A 36 -4.95 11.19 -11.59
CA ALA A 36 -4.16 12.08 -12.46
C ALA A 36 -2.77 11.48 -12.77
N GLU A 37 -2.11 10.93 -11.75
CA GLU A 37 -0.81 10.28 -11.92
C GLU A 37 -0.92 9.00 -12.75
N ILE A 38 -1.98 8.20 -12.56
CA ILE A 38 -2.23 7.00 -13.37
C ILE A 38 -2.26 7.36 -14.86
N LYS A 39 -2.97 8.43 -15.25
CA LYS A 39 -3.03 8.89 -16.65
C LYS A 39 -1.67 9.33 -17.19
N SER A 40 -0.88 10.02 -16.36
CA SER A 40 0.48 10.43 -16.75
C SER A 40 1.40 9.23 -16.99
N ILE A 41 1.35 8.23 -16.11
CA ILE A 41 2.16 7.01 -16.25
C ILE A 41 1.69 6.20 -17.46
N ASP A 42 0.38 6.11 -17.69
CA ASP A 42 -0.20 5.42 -18.84
C ASP A 42 0.29 5.98 -20.18
N SER A 43 0.58 7.29 -20.27
CA SER A 43 1.12 7.91 -21.50
C SER A 43 2.60 7.59 -21.76
N VAL A 44 3.35 7.18 -20.73
CA VAL A 44 4.78 6.85 -20.84
C VAL A 44 4.99 5.37 -21.20
N ILE A 45 4.04 4.50 -20.85
CA ILE A 45 4.18 3.05 -21.06
C ILE A 45 3.93 2.68 -22.54
N PRO A 46 4.86 1.96 -23.20
CA PRO A 46 4.67 1.48 -24.57
C PRO A 46 3.44 0.58 -24.75
N LEU A 47 2.72 0.74 -25.86
CA LEU A 47 1.49 -0.02 -26.16
C LEU A 47 1.71 -1.54 -26.15
N LYS A 48 2.81 -2.01 -26.75
CA LYS A 48 3.16 -3.44 -26.79
C LYS A 48 3.25 -4.04 -25.39
N SER A 49 3.92 -3.35 -24.47
CA SER A 49 4.05 -3.80 -23.08
C SER A 49 2.69 -3.87 -22.41
N ARG A 50 1.83 -2.87 -22.61
CA ARG A 50 0.47 -2.85 -22.04
C ARG A 50 -0.38 -4.03 -22.48
N GLU A 51 -0.33 -4.38 -23.76
CA GLU A 51 -1.05 -5.54 -24.29
C GLU A 51 -0.55 -6.85 -23.70
N THR A 52 0.76 -7.05 -23.63
CA THR A 52 1.36 -8.24 -23.00
C THR A 52 0.93 -8.35 -21.54
N TRP A 53 1.00 -7.25 -20.79
CA TRP A 53 0.60 -7.22 -19.39
C TRP A 53 -0.89 -7.53 -19.18
N LYS A 54 -1.78 -7.01 -20.03
CA LYS A 54 -3.21 -7.34 -19.97
C LYS A 54 -3.49 -8.82 -20.28
N LYS A 55 -2.74 -9.41 -21.21
CA LYS A 55 -2.93 -10.83 -21.61
C LYS A 55 -2.51 -11.82 -20.54
N PHE A 56 -1.45 -11.52 -19.79
CA PHE A 56 -0.90 -12.40 -18.76
C PHE A 56 -1.18 -11.91 -17.33
N ALA A 57 -2.11 -10.97 -17.17
CA ALA A 57 -2.49 -10.49 -15.86
C ALA A 57 -3.04 -11.66 -15.03
N VAL A 58 -2.62 -11.77 -13.78
CA VAL A 58 -3.12 -12.81 -12.88
C VAL A 58 -4.57 -12.50 -12.51
N GLU A 59 -5.45 -13.43 -12.82
CA GLU A 59 -6.84 -13.39 -12.42
C GLU A 59 -7.08 -14.22 -11.17
N ASN A 60 -8.10 -13.83 -10.40
CA ASN A 60 -8.53 -14.62 -9.25
C ASN A 60 -9.25 -15.87 -9.76
N PHE A 61 -9.01 -17.01 -9.13
CA PHE A 61 -9.82 -18.18 -9.39
C PHE A 61 -11.19 -18.06 -8.69
N THR A 62 -12.26 -18.42 -9.41
CA THR A 62 -13.62 -18.60 -8.86
C THR A 62 -14.04 -20.06 -8.83
N ASP A 63 -13.31 -20.93 -9.56
CA ASP A 63 -13.64 -22.33 -9.77
C ASP A 63 -12.59 -23.25 -9.11
N ASN A 64 -13.01 -24.48 -8.81
CA ASN A 64 -12.18 -25.50 -8.19
C ASN A 64 -10.98 -25.88 -9.08
N ALA A 65 -11.19 -26.00 -10.40
CA ALA A 65 -10.13 -26.30 -11.35
C ALA A 65 -9.03 -25.20 -11.37
N GLY A 66 -9.43 -23.94 -11.15
CA GLY A 66 -8.49 -22.82 -11.04
C GLY A 66 -7.64 -22.90 -9.76
N PHE A 67 -8.24 -23.32 -8.65
CA PHE A 67 -7.54 -23.56 -7.39
C PHE A 67 -6.52 -24.69 -7.53
N GLU A 68 -6.92 -25.84 -8.09
CA GLU A 68 -6.06 -27.01 -8.26
C GLU A 68 -4.84 -26.69 -9.14
N LYS A 69 -5.03 -25.92 -10.22
CA LYS A 69 -3.93 -25.45 -11.07
C LYS A 69 -2.94 -24.57 -10.29
N GLY A 70 -3.43 -23.64 -9.47
CA GLY A 70 -2.59 -22.82 -8.62
C GLY A 70 -1.83 -23.65 -7.59
N PHE A 71 -2.50 -24.67 -7.03
CA PHE A 71 -1.94 -25.54 -6.02
C PHE A 71 -0.76 -26.34 -6.56
N VAL A 72 -0.96 -27.02 -7.69
CA VAL A 72 0.12 -27.78 -8.36
C VAL A 72 1.28 -26.87 -8.74
N ARG A 73 0.99 -25.66 -9.25
CA ARG A 73 2.03 -24.67 -9.54
C ARG A 73 2.89 -24.36 -8.31
N HIS A 74 2.32 -24.15 -7.12
CA HIS A 74 3.12 -23.85 -5.92
C HIS A 74 3.88 -25.06 -5.39
N VAL A 75 3.32 -26.27 -5.51
CA VAL A 75 4.03 -27.50 -5.15
C VAL A 75 5.29 -27.65 -6.01
N GLU A 76 5.17 -27.49 -7.32
CA GLU A 76 6.27 -27.70 -8.26
C GLU A 76 7.27 -26.53 -8.28
N THR A 77 6.79 -25.28 -8.29
CA THR A 77 7.67 -24.12 -8.51
C THR A 77 8.14 -23.44 -7.22
N THR A 78 7.29 -23.37 -6.19
CA THR A 78 7.61 -22.64 -4.96
C THR A 78 8.28 -23.55 -3.93
N LEU A 79 7.76 -24.78 -3.77
CA LEU A 79 8.30 -25.76 -2.83
C LEU A 79 9.32 -26.70 -3.48
N ALA A 80 9.47 -26.66 -4.81
CA ALA A 80 10.35 -27.55 -5.58
C ALA A 80 10.12 -29.04 -5.28
N ARG A 81 8.85 -29.41 -5.06
CA ARG A 81 8.42 -30.77 -4.76
C ARG A 81 7.59 -31.32 -5.91
N SER A 82 7.56 -32.65 -6.02
CA SER A 82 6.71 -33.37 -6.95
C SER A 82 5.61 -34.11 -6.19
N ILE A 83 4.66 -34.68 -6.93
CA ILE A 83 3.57 -35.51 -6.35
C ILE A 83 4.10 -36.64 -5.47
N TYR A 84 5.30 -37.15 -5.76
CA TYR A 84 5.92 -38.24 -5.01
C TYR A 84 6.51 -37.82 -3.65
N ASN A 85 6.67 -36.50 -3.41
CA ASN A 85 7.26 -35.94 -2.19
C ASN A 85 6.36 -34.86 -1.56
N CYS A 86 5.05 -35.01 -1.72
CA CYS A 86 4.06 -34.09 -1.18
C CYS A 86 3.60 -34.56 0.21
N ASP A 87 4.23 -34.00 1.25
CA ASP A 87 3.85 -34.21 2.64
C ASP A 87 2.65 -33.31 3.02
N GLU A 88 1.98 -33.62 4.14
CA GLU A 88 0.86 -32.82 4.65
C GLU A 88 1.23 -31.34 4.89
N LEU A 89 2.44 -31.08 5.42
CA LEU A 89 2.95 -29.72 5.59
C LEU A 89 3.17 -29.01 4.25
N ALA A 90 3.62 -29.72 3.22
CA ALA A 90 3.80 -29.16 1.89
C ALA A 90 2.46 -28.82 1.25
N ALA A 91 1.45 -29.68 1.43
CA ALA A 91 0.08 -29.41 1.00
C ALA A 91 -0.51 -28.17 1.72
N TYR A 92 -0.32 -28.04 3.03
CA TYR A 92 -0.74 -26.85 3.77
C TYR A 92 -0.06 -25.57 3.26
N GLN A 93 1.25 -25.61 3.03
CA GLN A 93 1.98 -24.45 2.51
C GLN A 93 1.53 -24.07 1.10
N ALA A 94 1.36 -25.06 0.20
CA ALA A 94 0.90 -24.81 -1.15
C ALA A 94 -0.52 -24.23 -1.19
N THR A 95 -1.45 -24.76 -0.38
CA THR A 95 -2.82 -24.20 -0.24
C THR A 95 -2.81 -22.78 0.35
N SER A 96 -1.96 -22.50 1.32
CA SER A 96 -1.86 -21.14 1.88
C SER A 96 -1.34 -20.12 0.85
N ASN A 97 -0.40 -20.54 -0.01
CA ASN A 97 0.15 -19.71 -1.06
C ASN A 97 -0.86 -19.43 -2.18
N THR A 98 -1.68 -20.41 -2.59
CA THR A 98 -2.75 -20.16 -3.57
C THR A 98 -3.77 -19.16 -3.06
N MET A 99 -4.18 -19.28 -1.80
CA MET A 99 -5.11 -18.33 -1.18
C MET A 99 -4.50 -16.93 -1.07
N ARG A 100 -3.21 -16.85 -0.74
CA ARG A 100 -2.47 -15.58 -0.66
C ARG A 100 -2.50 -14.82 -1.98
N ASP A 101 -2.24 -15.47 -3.11
CA ASP A 101 -2.21 -14.82 -4.42
C ASP A 101 -3.56 -14.18 -4.79
N ASN A 102 -4.66 -14.87 -4.50
CA ASN A 102 -6.01 -14.33 -4.68
C ASN A 102 -6.28 -13.12 -3.79
N LEU A 103 -5.90 -13.22 -2.51
CA LEU A 103 -6.11 -12.15 -1.54
C LEU A 103 -5.29 -10.92 -1.90
N ILE A 104 -4.06 -11.07 -2.37
CA ILE A 104 -3.21 -9.95 -2.80
C ILE A 104 -3.86 -9.20 -3.97
N THR A 105 -4.39 -9.94 -4.95
CA THR A 105 -5.05 -9.32 -6.11
C THR A 105 -6.30 -8.53 -5.70
N ASN A 106 -7.11 -9.08 -4.81
CA ASN A 106 -8.27 -8.37 -4.24
C ASN A 106 -7.87 -7.18 -3.37
N TRP A 107 -6.83 -7.34 -2.56
CA TRP A 107 -6.31 -6.27 -1.72
C TRP A 107 -5.80 -5.11 -2.57
N ASN A 108 -5.06 -5.37 -3.64
CA ASN A 108 -4.61 -4.33 -4.57
C ASN A 108 -5.79 -3.54 -5.17
N LYS A 109 -6.85 -4.24 -5.61
CA LYS A 109 -8.07 -3.61 -6.14
C LYS A 109 -8.76 -2.72 -5.10
N THR A 110 -8.90 -3.21 -3.87
CA THR A 110 -9.55 -2.44 -2.79
C THR A 110 -8.72 -1.22 -2.36
N GLN A 111 -7.40 -1.33 -2.30
CA GLN A 111 -6.53 -0.20 -1.97
C GLN A 111 -6.55 0.89 -3.05
N GLN A 112 -6.60 0.51 -4.33
CA GLN A 112 -6.72 1.46 -5.44
C GLN A 112 -8.08 2.16 -5.46
N ASN A 113 -9.15 1.46 -5.10
CA ASN A 113 -10.49 2.05 -5.02
C ASN A 113 -10.67 2.97 -3.79
N ARG A 114 -9.86 2.81 -2.75
CA ARG A 114 -9.94 3.66 -1.56
C ARG A 114 -9.39 5.05 -1.90
N PRO A 115 -10.22 6.11 -1.88
CA PRO A 115 -9.68 7.45 -2.07
C PRO A 115 -8.68 7.78 -0.95
N PRO A 116 -7.60 8.52 -1.26
CA PRO A 116 -6.69 8.99 -0.23
C PRO A 116 -7.51 9.76 0.80
N ARG A 117 -7.36 9.40 2.09
CA ARG A 117 -8.10 10.05 3.17
C ARG A 117 -7.70 11.53 3.20
N THR A 118 -8.56 12.40 2.69
CA THR A 118 -8.43 13.84 2.90
C THR A 118 -8.54 14.11 4.40
N ARG A 119 -7.62 14.93 4.92
CA ARG A 119 -7.69 15.42 6.30
C ARG A 119 -9.04 16.14 6.42
N ARG A 120 -9.95 15.67 7.27
CA ARG A 120 -11.08 16.49 7.68
C ARG A 120 -10.46 17.66 8.44
N GLU A 121 -10.36 18.81 7.79
CA GLU A 121 -9.93 20.03 8.46
C GLU A 121 -10.95 20.31 9.56
N SER A 122 -10.48 20.24 10.81
CA SER A 122 -11.24 20.61 11.99
C SER A 122 -11.34 22.14 12.08
N THR A 123 -12.00 22.76 11.11
CA THR A 123 -12.28 24.20 11.09
C THR A 123 -13.42 24.39 10.08
N THR A 124 -14.66 24.10 10.43
CA THR A 124 -15.48 25.00 11.24
C THR A 124 -16.81 24.28 11.45
N CYS A 125 -17.30 24.25 12.69
CA CYS A 125 -18.71 24.01 12.94
C CYS A 125 -19.49 25.19 12.34
N ARG A 126 -19.78 25.16 11.03
CA ARG A 126 -20.75 26.05 10.41
C ARG A 126 -22.12 25.37 10.49
N TRP A 127 -22.68 25.36 11.69
CA TRP A 127 -24.12 25.24 11.84
C TRP A 127 -24.73 26.56 11.34
N SER A 128 -25.26 26.54 10.11
CA SER A 128 -26.23 27.56 9.70
C SER A 128 -27.58 27.10 10.23
N PHE A 129 -28.11 27.88 11.17
CA PHE A 129 -29.51 27.87 11.58
C PHE A 129 -30.37 28.52 10.48
#